data_AF-A0AAD2CK57-F1
#
_entry.id   AF-A0AAD2CK57-F1
#
_cell.length_a   1.000
_cell.length_b   1.000
_cell.length_c   1.000
_cell.angle_alpha   90.00
_cell.angle_beta   90.00
_cell.angle_gamma   90.00
#
_symmetry.space_group_name_H-M   'P 1'
#
loop_
_entity.id
_entity.type
_entity.pdbx_description
1 polymer ?
#
loop_
_entity_poly.entity_id
_entity_poly.type
_entity_poly.pdbx_seq_one_letter_code
_entity_poly.pdbx_strand_id
1 'polypeptide(L)'
;MSSSYASAGDILMGVSAGSVLVYTVLVLMYAEPGSKIFDEQWVQDGFCVINKDVPYLSSHDLCFYADVILVLLGFKVYQKLKDSCSEMRLMDDLMKFNLLGHLGHGIAHEGIAWMLYRSGDVDDTDATSSNRLEKLTNMDTIQRLPLLVILFLFWCGLLKGAMPKSSNGTIALFSLPAVLGQLVVKEVFSFGYVQAVLSVAFTYTQLNLTSDLKNYGYLANSIAFTVVSLVPWIESTACQSFVSKLGGHLIYDVSIPVSLGASYVASWYHFNKEGNATKKTL
;
A
#
# COMPACT_ATOMS: atom_id res chain seq x y z
N MET A 1 -0.80 9.30 -30.13
CA MET A 1 -1.17 8.21 -29.19
C MET A 1 -1.04 8.63 -27.72
N SER A 2 -0.02 9.42 -27.35
CA SER A 2 0.18 9.89 -25.96
C SER A 2 -1.04 10.56 -25.32
N SER A 3 -1.80 11.37 -26.07
CA SER A 3 -2.99 12.05 -25.53
C SER A 3 -4.07 11.09 -25.02
N SER A 4 -4.26 9.93 -25.68
CA SER A 4 -5.25 8.95 -25.24
C SER A 4 -4.84 8.23 -23.95
N TYR A 5 -3.54 7.94 -23.78
CA TYR A 5 -3.03 7.31 -22.56
C TYR A 5 -3.13 8.24 -21.36
N ALA A 6 -2.78 9.51 -21.55
CA ALA A 6 -2.89 10.52 -20.51
C ALA A 6 -4.34 10.67 -20.01
N SER A 7 -5.31 10.86 -20.91
CA SER A 7 -6.71 11.03 -20.52
C SER A 7 -7.29 9.79 -19.83
N ALA A 8 -7.01 8.59 -20.34
CA ALA A 8 -7.48 7.35 -19.72
C ALA A 8 -6.84 7.14 -18.33
N GLY A 9 -5.54 7.41 -18.20
CA GLY A 9 -4.84 7.31 -16.93
C GLY A 9 -5.35 8.31 -15.89
N ASP A 10 -5.67 9.54 -16.31
CA ASP A 10 -6.23 10.58 -15.43
C ASP A 10 -7.63 10.20 -14.92
N ILE A 11 -8.49 9.65 -15.78
CA ILE A 11 -9.81 9.14 -15.38
C ILE A 11 -9.66 8.04 -14.34
N LEU A 12 -8.78 7.05 -14.58
CA LEU A 12 -8.55 5.94 -13.66
C LEU A 12 -7.99 6.42 -12.32
N MET A 13 -7.03 7.35 -12.31
CA MET A 13 -6.51 7.93 -11.07
C MET A 13 -7.57 8.71 -10.31
N GLY A 14 -8.43 9.45 -11.01
CA GLY A 14 -9.57 10.15 -10.41
C GLY A 14 -10.59 9.19 -9.79
N VAL A 15 -10.91 8.09 -10.48
CA VAL A 15 -11.79 7.02 -9.95
C VAL A 15 -11.18 6.38 -8.71
N SER A 16 -9.89 6.03 -8.74
CA SER A 16 -9.21 5.44 -7.58
C SER A 16 -9.17 6.40 -6.38
N ALA A 17 -8.87 7.69 -6.61
CA ALA A 17 -8.91 8.72 -5.56
C ALA A 17 -10.32 8.85 -4.96
N GLY A 18 -11.35 8.94 -5.81
CA GLY A 18 -12.74 8.98 -5.38
C GLY A 18 -13.14 7.74 -4.58
N SER A 19 -12.77 6.54 -5.04
CA SER A 19 -13.02 5.27 -4.36
C SER A 19 -12.42 5.25 -2.95
N VAL A 20 -11.16 5.65 -2.80
CA VAL A 20 -10.47 5.66 -1.50
C VAL A 20 -11.05 6.72 -0.57
N LEU A 21 -11.43 7.90 -1.07
CA LEU A 21 -12.09 8.93 -0.27
C LEU A 21 -13.45 8.46 0.24
N VAL A 22 -14.28 7.88 -0.64
CA VAL A 22 -15.58 7.32 -0.26
C VAL A 22 -15.40 6.20 0.75
N TYR A 23 -14.46 5.27 0.52
CA TYR A 23 -14.11 4.20 1.46
C TYR A 23 -13.77 4.77 2.83
N THR A 24 -12.85 5.73 2.88
CA THR A 24 -12.37 6.35 4.13
C THR A 24 -13.51 7.02 4.88
N VAL A 25 -14.37 7.78 4.19
CA VAL A 25 -15.55 8.41 4.79
C VAL A 25 -16.51 7.36 5.35
N LEU A 26 -16.79 6.29 4.60
CA LEU A 26 -17.67 5.23 5.09
C LEU A 26 -17.07 4.52 6.31
N VAL A 27 -15.77 4.21 6.32
CA VAL A 27 -15.11 3.60 7.48
C VAL A 27 -15.26 4.50 8.70
N LEU A 28 -14.97 5.81 8.57
CA LEU A 28 -15.09 6.75 9.69
C LEU A 28 -16.53 6.89 10.21
N MET A 29 -17.53 6.78 9.34
CA MET A 29 -18.93 6.97 9.71
C MET A 29 -19.64 5.69 10.17
N TYR A 30 -19.22 4.51 9.68
CA TYR A 30 -20.01 3.29 9.78
C TYR A 30 -19.21 2.04 10.20
N ALA A 31 -17.90 2.12 10.40
CA ALA A 31 -17.11 1.00 10.93
C ALA A 31 -17.25 0.94 12.46
N GLU A 32 -18.41 0.46 12.91
CA GLU A 32 -18.72 0.24 14.32
C GLU A 32 -19.40 -1.13 14.51
N PRO A 33 -19.37 -1.71 15.73
CA PRO A 33 -20.03 -2.99 16.00
C PRO A 33 -21.51 -2.97 15.56
N GLY A 34 -21.92 -3.98 14.79
CA GLY A 34 -23.26 -4.04 14.20
C GLY A 34 -23.41 -3.30 12.87
N SER A 35 -22.31 -2.85 12.25
CA SER A 35 -22.33 -2.30 10.89
C SER A 35 -23.05 -3.22 9.91
N LYS A 36 -23.87 -2.64 9.03
CA LYS A 36 -24.51 -3.36 7.92
C LYS A 36 -23.73 -3.29 6.61
N ILE A 37 -22.68 -2.46 6.58
CA ILE A 37 -21.85 -2.22 5.39
C ILE A 37 -20.59 -3.06 5.47
N PHE A 38 -19.93 -3.03 6.62
CA PHE A 38 -18.66 -3.71 6.83
C PHE A 38 -18.86 -5.05 7.54
N ASP A 39 -17.99 -5.99 7.20
CA ASP A 39 -17.92 -7.30 7.82
C ASP A 39 -17.56 -7.17 9.30
N GLU A 40 -18.24 -7.93 10.16
CA GLU A 40 -18.09 -7.83 11.62
C GLU A 40 -16.67 -8.14 12.07
N GLN A 41 -16.02 -9.14 11.47
CA GLN A 41 -14.65 -9.48 11.82
C GLN A 41 -13.69 -8.36 11.39
N TRP A 42 -13.89 -7.80 10.20
CA TRP A 42 -13.07 -6.69 9.73
C TRP A 42 -13.22 -5.45 10.60
N VAL A 43 -14.43 -5.14 11.08
CA VAL A 43 -14.65 -4.00 12.00
C VAL A 43 -13.92 -4.18 13.32
N GLN A 44 -13.85 -5.42 13.83
CA GLN A 44 -13.16 -5.74 15.09
C GLN A 44 -11.64 -5.68 14.96
N ASP A 45 -11.11 -6.21 13.86
CA ASP A 45 -9.67 -6.41 13.69
C ASP A 45 -8.98 -5.33 12.86
N GLY A 46 -9.75 -4.57 12.07
CA GLY A 46 -9.22 -3.67 11.04
C GLY A 46 -8.76 -4.37 9.75
N PHE A 47 -8.73 -5.70 9.78
CA PHE A 47 -8.18 -6.57 8.75
C PHE A 47 -8.99 -7.85 8.66
N CYS A 48 -8.87 -8.55 7.55
CA CYS A 48 -9.36 -9.92 7.47
C CYS A 48 -8.32 -10.93 7.97
N VAL A 49 -8.23 -11.12 9.29
CA VAL A 49 -7.20 -11.99 9.89
C VAL A 49 -7.67 -13.45 9.95
N ILE A 50 -6.87 -14.39 9.45
CA ILE A 50 -7.13 -15.83 9.60
C ILE A 50 -6.10 -16.48 10.51
N ASN A 51 -6.45 -17.63 11.09
CA ASN A 51 -5.55 -18.49 11.87
C ASN A 51 -4.82 -17.74 13.01
N LYS A 52 -5.51 -16.84 13.72
CA LYS A 52 -4.93 -16.07 14.84
C LYS A 52 -4.23 -16.96 15.87
N ASP A 53 -4.81 -18.13 16.13
CA ASP A 53 -4.36 -19.06 17.16
C ASP A 53 -3.32 -20.08 16.66
N VAL A 54 -2.90 -20.01 15.40
CA VAL A 54 -1.95 -20.97 14.81
C VAL A 54 -0.61 -20.26 14.57
N PRO A 55 0.40 -20.52 15.40
CA PRO A 55 1.71 -19.88 15.26
C PRO A 55 2.29 -20.06 13.86
N TYR A 56 2.85 -18.99 13.30
CA TYR A 56 3.50 -18.95 11.98
C TYR A 56 2.54 -19.15 10.79
N LEU A 57 1.24 -19.20 11.02
CA LEU A 57 0.22 -19.39 9.98
C LEU A 57 -0.90 -18.36 10.04
N SER A 58 -0.76 -17.32 10.88
CA SER A 58 -1.66 -16.18 10.88
C SER A 58 -1.59 -15.46 9.53
N SER A 59 -2.63 -14.70 9.16
CA SER A 59 -2.58 -13.92 7.90
C SER A 59 -1.36 -13.00 7.85
N HIS A 60 -0.92 -12.43 8.97
CA HIS A 60 0.27 -11.58 9.02
C HIS A 60 1.58 -12.35 8.78
N ASP A 61 1.70 -13.59 9.27
CA ASP A 61 2.83 -14.46 8.91
C ASP A 61 2.84 -14.76 7.41
N LEU A 62 1.68 -15.08 6.86
CA LEU A 62 1.53 -15.38 5.43
C LEU A 62 1.85 -14.16 4.56
N CYS A 63 1.42 -12.96 4.97
CA CYS A 63 1.77 -11.69 4.33
C CYS A 63 3.27 -11.49 4.29
N PHE A 64 3.97 -11.65 5.43
CA PHE A 64 5.43 -11.54 5.48
C PHE A 64 6.11 -12.49 4.49
N TYR A 65 5.69 -13.76 4.46
CA TYR A 65 6.27 -14.75 3.54
C TYR A 65 6.04 -14.37 2.08
N ALA A 66 4.81 -13.99 1.73
CA ALA A 66 4.46 -13.60 0.37
C ALA A 66 5.19 -12.34 -0.07
N ASP A 67 5.26 -11.32 0.78
CA ASP A 67 5.94 -10.06 0.51
C ASP A 67 7.42 -10.30 0.21
N VAL A 68 8.11 -11.06 1.05
CA VAL A 68 9.52 -11.39 0.83
C VAL A 68 9.72 -12.13 -0.50
N ILE A 69 8.90 -13.15 -0.78
CA ILE A 69 9.00 -13.92 -2.02
C ILE A 69 8.74 -13.03 -3.25
N LEU A 70 7.66 -12.24 -3.22
CA LEU A 70 7.25 -11.38 -4.34
C LEU A 70 8.23 -10.23 -4.54
N VAL A 71 8.83 -9.67 -3.48
CA VAL A 71 9.92 -8.71 -3.56
C VAL A 71 11.14 -9.33 -4.24
N LEU A 72 11.55 -10.54 -3.85
CA LEU A 72 12.70 -11.21 -4.46
C LEU A 72 12.47 -11.50 -5.95
N LEU A 73 11.27 -11.95 -6.32
CA LEU A 73 10.88 -12.15 -7.72
C LEU A 73 10.82 -10.82 -8.48
N GLY A 74 10.21 -9.81 -7.88
CA GLY A 74 10.11 -8.46 -8.43
C GLY A 74 11.48 -7.82 -8.65
N PHE A 75 12.43 -7.98 -7.73
CA PHE A 75 13.81 -7.52 -7.90
C PHE A 75 14.52 -8.21 -9.06
N LYS A 76 14.32 -9.53 -9.24
CA LYS A 76 14.87 -10.24 -10.41
C LYS A 76 14.31 -9.70 -11.72
N VAL A 77 13.00 -9.44 -11.78
CA VAL A 77 12.37 -8.81 -12.96
C VAL A 77 12.91 -7.40 -13.18
N TYR A 78 12.90 -6.56 -12.14
CA TYR A 78 13.41 -5.19 -12.19
C TYR A 78 14.86 -5.14 -12.67
N GLN A 79 15.77 -5.95 -12.11
CA GLN A 79 17.18 -5.98 -12.52
C GLN A 79 17.37 -6.35 -13.99
N LYS A 80 16.50 -7.21 -14.53
CA LYS A 80 16.57 -7.66 -15.92
C LYS A 80 16.03 -6.62 -16.91
N LEU A 81 15.03 -5.82 -16.50
CA LEU A 81 14.28 -4.96 -17.41
C LEU A 81 14.57 -3.46 -17.24
N LYS A 82 15.14 -3.04 -16.10
CA LYS A 82 15.46 -1.63 -15.82
C LYS A 82 16.41 -1.06 -16.87
N ASP A 83 16.33 0.25 -17.06
CA ASP A 83 17.20 0.99 -17.97
C ASP A 83 17.13 0.49 -19.44
N SER A 84 16.07 -0.24 -19.83
CA SER A 84 15.95 -0.77 -21.20
C SER A 84 15.72 0.33 -22.25
N CYS A 85 15.04 1.41 -21.87
CA CYS A 85 14.84 2.61 -22.69
C CYS A 85 14.48 3.83 -21.80
N SER A 86 14.59 5.04 -22.36
CA SER A 86 14.33 6.29 -21.63
C SER A 86 12.90 6.42 -21.10
N GLU A 87 11.92 5.86 -21.82
CA GLU A 87 10.50 5.90 -21.52
C GLU A 87 10.15 5.09 -20.26
N MET A 88 10.99 4.11 -19.91
CA MET A 88 10.84 3.28 -18.71
C MET A 88 11.25 3.98 -17.41
N ARG A 89 11.92 5.14 -17.48
CA ARG A 89 12.51 5.79 -16.29
C ARG A 89 11.51 6.06 -15.17
N LEU A 90 10.28 6.46 -15.49
CA LEU A 90 9.22 6.65 -14.49
C LEU A 90 8.85 5.32 -13.82
N MET A 91 8.70 4.27 -14.61
CA MET A 91 8.35 2.93 -14.14
C MET A 91 9.49 2.28 -13.34
N ASP A 92 10.74 2.54 -13.70
CA ASP A 92 11.92 2.06 -12.97
C ASP A 92 11.99 2.68 -11.57
N ASP A 93 11.76 4.00 -11.47
CA ASP A 93 11.71 4.69 -10.19
C ASP A 93 10.56 4.15 -9.32
N LEU A 94 9.35 4.01 -9.89
CA LEU A 94 8.19 3.45 -9.20
C LEU A 94 8.46 2.02 -8.72
N MET A 95 8.92 1.14 -9.59
CA MET A 95 9.16 -0.27 -9.25
C MET A 95 10.20 -0.41 -8.14
N LYS A 96 11.32 0.33 -8.23
CA LYS A 96 12.37 0.27 -7.21
C LYS A 96 11.86 0.64 -5.83
N PHE A 97 11.17 1.78 -5.70
CA PHE A 97 10.72 2.25 -4.39
C PHE A 97 9.53 1.43 -3.87
N ASN A 98 8.65 0.93 -4.73
CA ASN A 98 7.58 0.04 -4.32
C ASN A 98 8.11 -1.30 -3.80
N LEU A 99 9.11 -1.91 -4.45
CA LEU A 99 9.73 -3.15 -3.94
C LEU A 99 10.37 -2.96 -2.57
N LEU A 100 11.05 -1.83 -2.35
CA LEU A 100 11.65 -1.50 -1.05
C LEU A 100 10.58 -1.23 0.02
N GLY A 101 9.52 -0.48 -0.34
CA GLY A 101 8.40 -0.22 0.55
C GLY A 101 7.67 -1.50 0.94
N HIS A 102 7.45 -2.41 -0.01
CA HIS A 102 6.78 -3.68 0.21
C HIS A 102 7.63 -4.65 1.05
N LEU A 103 8.96 -4.62 0.93
CA LEU A 103 9.83 -5.35 1.87
C LEU A 103 9.68 -4.83 3.31
N GLY A 104 9.63 -3.50 3.47
CA GLY A 104 9.40 -2.88 4.78
C GLY A 104 8.02 -3.24 5.34
N HIS A 105 7.00 -3.31 4.48
CA HIS A 105 5.64 -3.74 4.82
C HIS A 105 5.62 -5.19 5.34
N GLY A 106 6.27 -6.13 4.64
CA GLY A 106 6.39 -7.51 5.11
C GLY A 106 7.09 -7.62 6.47
N ILE A 107 8.17 -6.86 6.69
CA ILE A 107 8.85 -6.81 7.99
C ILE A 107 7.91 -6.28 9.09
N ALA A 108 7.05 -5.31 8.78
CA ALA A 108 6.05 -4.82 9.71
C ALA A 108 5.03 -5.90 10.06
N HIS A 109 4.61 -6.72 9.10
CA HIS A 109 3.75 -7.87 9.36
C HIS A 109 4.39 -8.94 10.24
N GLU A 110 5.68 -9.23 10.06
CA GLU A 110 6.43 -10.10 10.98
C GLU A 110 6.44 -9.53 12.41
N GLY A 111 6.64 -8.22 12.55
CA GLY A 111 6.57 -7.54 13.85
C GLY A 111 5.19 -7.65 14.51
N ILE A 112 4.11 -7.44 13.75
CA ILE A 112 2.73 -7.59 14.22
C ILE A 112 2.47 -9.04 14.64
N ALA A 113 2.81 -10.01 13.78
CA ALA A 113 2.58 -11.41 14.05
C ALA A 113 3.35 -11.90 15.28
N TRP A 114 4.59 -11.45 15.45
CA TRP A 114 5.38 -11.74 16.65
C TRP A 114 4.74 -11.14 17.91
N MET A 115 4.40 -9.85 17.86
CA MET A 115 3.86 -9.13 19.01
C MET A 115 2.50 -9.69 19.46
N LEU A 116 1.57 -9.90 18.52
CA LEU A 116 0.19 -10.26 18.83
C LEU A 116 -0.03 -11.77 19.01
N TYR A 117 0.68 -12.64 18.27
CA TYR A 117 0.35 -14.07 18.23
C TYR A 117 1.44 -15.01 18.74
N ARG A 118 2.68 -14.53 18.93
CA ARG A 118 3.82 -15.41 19.28
C ARG A 118 4.51 -15.05 20.59
N SER A 119 4.46 -13.79 21.03
CA SER A 119 5.15 -13.32 22.24
C SER A 119 4.57 -13.93 23.52
N GLY A 120 3.26 -14.19 23.55
CA GLY A 120 2.53 -14.61 24.76
C GLY A 120 2.37 -13.49 25.79
N ASP A 121 2.78 -12.26 25.47
CA ASP A 121 2.85 -11.13 26.40
C ASP A 121 1.67 -10.16 26.28
N VAL A 122 0.76 -10.37 25.32
CA VAL A 122 -0.34 -9.43 25.02
C VAL A 122 -1.68 -10.01 25.48
N ASP A 123 -2.30 -9.38 26.48
CA ASP A 123 -3.72 -9.58 26.79
C ASP A 123 -4.57 -8.99 25.65
N ASP A 124 -5.30 -9.84 24.92
CA ASP A 124 -6.11 -9.52 23.74
C ASP A 124 -7.11 -8.36 23.94
N THR A 125 -7.46 -8.04 25.19
CA THR A 125 -8.49 -7.05 25.53
C THR A 125 -8.07 -5.60 25.34
N ASP A 126 -6.76 -5.29 25.34
CA ASP A 126 -6.26 -3.89 25.26
C ASP A 126 -5.89 -3.44 23.83
N ALA A 127 -5.82 -4.36 22.87
CA ALA A 127 -5.38 -4.05 21.51
C ALA A 127 -6.44 -3.30 20.67
N THR A 128 -7.73 -3.45 20.99
CA THR A 128 -8.83 -3.05 20.08
C THR A 128 -9.49 -1.71 20.44
N SER A 129 -9.33 -1.20 21.67
CA SER A 129 -10.16 -0.10 22.18
C SER A 129 -9.48 1.27 22.23
N SER A 130 -8.17 1.34 22.43
CA SER A 130 -7.44 2.60 22.61
C SER A 130 -6.77 3.09 21.32
N ASN A 131 -6.64 4.42 21.18
CA ASN A 131 -5.81 5.00 20.12
C ASN A 131 -4.33 5.00 20.57
N ARG A 132 -3.41 5.08 19.60
CA ARG A 132 -1.96 5.07 19.90
C ARG A 132 -1.55 6.24 20.81
N LEU A 133 -2.20 7.38 20.68
CA LEU A 133 -1.90 8.57 21.50
C LEU A 133 -2.11 8.29 22.99
N GLU A 134 -3.18 7.61 23.38
CA GLU A 134 -3.45 7.22 24.76
C GLU A 134 -2.35 6.31 25.30
N LYS A 135 -2.00 5.26 24.54
CA LYS A 135 -0.89 4.36 24.90
C LYS A 135 0.42 5.11 25.06
N LEU A 136 0.77 5.97 24.10
CA LEU A 136 2.00 6.76 24.16
C LEU A 136 2.01 7.75 25.33
N THR A 137 0.87 8.35 25.69
CA THR A 137 0.77 9.31 26.79
C THR A 137 1.09 8.66 28.14
N ASN A 138 0.76 7.37 28.28
CA ASN A 138 1.03 6.57 29.46
C ASN A 138 2.45 5.96 29.48
N MET A 139 3.19 5.99 28.37
CA MET A 139 4.58 5.51 28.30
C MET A 139 5.58 6.55 28.81
N ASP A 140 6.67 6.07 29.42
CA ASP A 140 7.82 6.90 29.77
C ASP A 140 8.43 7.57 28.54
N THR A 141 8.94 8.79 28.71
CA THR A 141 9.54 9.59 27.62
C THR A 141 10.64 8.84 26.87
N ILE A 142 11.44 8.02 27.59
CA ILE A 142 12.54 7.23 27.03
C ILE A 142 12.02 6.16 26.05
N GLN A 143 10.84 5.59 26.29
CA GLN A 143 10.20 4.61 25.41
C GLN A 143 9.45 5.29 24.26
N ARG A 144 8.82 6.44 24.54
CA ARG A 144 8.00 7.19 23.58
C ARG A 144 8.82 7.74 22.41
N LEU A 145 9.99 8.32 22.68
CA LEU A 145 10.77 9.01 21.65
C LEU A 145 11.24 8.07 20.53
N PRO A 146 11.84 6.89 20.81
CA PRO A 146 12.20 5.92 19.77
C PRO A 146 11.01 5.51 18.91
N LEU A 147 9.83 5.28 19.50
CA LEU A 147 8.63 4.89 18.76
C LEU A 147 8.17 5.99 17.80
N LEU A 148 8.16 7.25 18.24
CA LEU A 148 7.82 8.39 17.37
C LEU A 148 8.84 8.58 16.23
N VAL A 149 10.13 8.36 16.51
CA VAL A 149 11.18 8.42 15.48
C VAL A 149 10.99 7.30 14.46
N ILE A 150 10.74 6.07 14.90
CA ILE A 150 10.47 4.93 14.01
C ILE A 150 9.24 5.20 13.17
N LEU A 151 8.15 5.67 13.79
CA LEU A 151 6.91 5.99 13.08
C LEU A 151 7.11 7.10 12.04
N PHE A 152 7.90 8.13 12.37
CA PHE A 152 8.23 9.20 11.43
C PHE A 152 9.08 8.69 10.25
N LEU A 153 10.09 7.85 10.52
CA LEU A 153 10.93 7.24 9.47
C LEU A 153 10.12 6.29 8.58
N PHE A 154 9.20 5.52 9.17
CA PHE A 154 8.25 4.68 8.45
C PHE A 154 7.42 5.51 7.46
N TRP A 155 6.81 6.60 7.92
CA TRP A 155 6.03 7.48 7.04
C TRP A 155 6.89 8.16 5.96
N CYS A 156 8.12 8.56 6.29
CA CYS A 156 9.05 9.08 5.28
C CYS A 156 9.33 8.04 4.19
N GLY A 157 9.53 6.77 4.57
CA GLY A 157 9.74 5.68 3.63
C GLY A 157 8.54 5.46 2.71
N LEU A 158 7.35 5.32 3.27
CA LEU A 158 6.12 5.08 2.50
C LEU A 158 5.77 6.24 1.57
N LEU A 159 5.82 7.48 2.08
CA LEU A 159 5.56 8.66 1.25
C LEU A 159 6.63 8.85 0.17
N LYS A 160 7.89 8.47 0.41
CA LYS A 160 8.91 8.48 -0.64
C LYS A 160 8.58 7.47 -1.75
N GLY A 161 8.00 6.33 -1.40
CA GLY A 161 7.49 5.36 -2.37
C GLY A 161 6.31 5.88 -3.19
N ALA A 162 5.35 6.53 -2.54
CA ALA A 162 4.18 7.12 -3.20
C ALA A 162 4.52 8.38 -4.03
N MET A 163 5.58 9.12 -3.63
CA MET A 163 5.97 10.40 -4.22
C MET A 163 7.46 10.40 -4.61
N PRO A 164 7.91 9.52 -5.51
CA PRO A 164 9.35 9.27 -5.75
C PRO A 164 10.10 10.50 -6.26
N LYS A 165 9.42 11.41 -6.96
CA LYS A 165 10.01 12.66 -7.50
C LYS A 165 10.06 13.81 -6.49
N SER A 166 9.39 13.70 -5.35
CA SER A 166 9.38 14.76 -4.34
C SER A 166 10.70 14.79 -3.56
N SER A 167 11.10 16.00 -3.16
CA SER A 167 12.30 16.22 -2.36
C SER A 167 12.15 15.59 -0.96
N ASN A 168 13.26 15.18 -0.34
CA ASN A 168 13.20 14.61 1.01
C ASN A 168 12.64 15.58 2.05
N GLY A 169 12.82 16.90 1.88
CA GLY A 169 12.21 17.91 2.74
C GLY A 169 10.68 17.97 2.58
N THR A 170 10.18 17.85 1.34
CA THR A 170 8.74 17.71 1.07
C THR A 170 8.18 16.44 1.71
N ILE A 171 8.87 15.30 1.55
CA ILE A 171 8.47 14.04 2.18
C ILE A 171 8.40 14.19 3.70
N ALA A 172 9.45 14.72 4.34
CA ALA A 172 9.47 14.95 5.77
C ALA A 172 8.32 15.85 6.24
N LEU A 173 8.01 16.92 5.50
CA LEU A 173 6.90 17.82 5.81
C LEU A 173 5.54 17.12 5.75
N PHE A 174 5.29 16.28 4.74
CA PHE A 174 4.04 15.50 4.63
C PHE A 174 3.98 14.31 5.60
N SER A 175 5.11 13.78 6.05
CA SER A 175 5.17 12.74 7.08
C SER A 175 4.68 13.24 8.44
N LEU A 176 4.88 14.51 8.78
CA LEU A 176 4.45 15.07 10.08
C LEU A 176 2.93 14.96 10.30
N PRO A 177 2.04 15.48 9.43
CA PRO A 177 0.61 15.31 9.61
C PRO A 177 0.17 13.85 9.48
N ALA A 178 0.89 13.02 8.70
CA ALA A 178 0.62 11.59 8.62
C ALA A 178 0.86 10.87 9.96
N VAL A 179 1.99 11.18 10.63
CA VAL A 179 2.27 10.70 11.99
C VAL A 179 1.19 11.19 12.94
N LEU A 180 0.87 12.48 12.96
CA LEU A 180 -0.12 13.05 13.89
C LEU A 180 -1.51 12.42 13.70
N GLY A 181 -1.96 12.20 12.47
CA GLY A 181 -3.23 11.54 12.20
C GLY A 181 -3.21 10.08 12.66
N GLN A 182 -2.12 9.35 12.38
CA GLN A 182 -1.94 7.97 12.84
C GLN A 182 -2.03 7.83 14.37
N LEU A 183 -1.59 8.83 15.12
CA LEU A 183 -1.67 8.81 16.59
C LEU A 183 -3.12 8.92 17.11
N VAL A 184 -3.98 9.62 16.37
CA VAL A 184 -5.37 9.90 16.77
C VAL A 184 -6.34 8.84 16.26
N VAL A 185 -6.05 8.23 15.11
CA VAL A 185 -6.87 7.15 14.54
C VAL A 185 -6.82 5.92 15.45
N LYS A 186 -7.98 5.28 15.66
CA LYS A 186 -8.08 4.01 16.39
C LYS A 186 -7.15 2.97 15.77
N GLU A 187 -6.50 2.16 16.59
CA GLU A 187 -5.49 1.23 16.09
C GLU A 187 -6.01 0.29 15.01
N VAL A 188 -7.24 -0.22 15.16
CA VAL A 188 -7.92 -1.05 14.16
C VAL A 188 -8.06 -0.36 12.79
N PHE A 189 -8.21 0.97 12.73
CA PHE A 189 -8.33 1.71 11.47
C PHE A 189 -7.00 2.29 10.98
N SER A 190 -5.89 1.97 11.66
CA SER A 190 -4.54 2.41 11.30
C SER A 190 -4.21 2.14 9.84
N PHE A 191 -4.56 0.96 9.36
CA PHE A 191 -4.25 0.55 8.00
C PHE A 191 -5.06 1.29 6.95
N GLY A 192 -6.38 1.43 7.16
CA GLY A 192 -7.24 2.24 6.30
C GLY A 192 -6.75 3.70 6.22
N TYR A 193 -6.24 4.24 7.33
CA TYR A 193 -5.60 5.55 7.34
C TYR A 193 -4.31 5.60 6.50
N VAL A 194 -3.40 4.63 6.66
CA VAL A 194 -2.18 4.52 5.83
C VAL A 194 -2.54 4.50 4.36
N GLN A 195 -3.47 3.63 3.98
CA GLN A 195 -3.91 3.52 2.60
C GLN A 195 -4.51 4.82 2.06
N ALA A 196 -5.33 5.53 2.86
CA ALA A 196 -5.93 6.80 2.46
C ALA A 196 -4.84 7.85 2.17
N VAL A 197 -3.88 8.02 3.08
CA VAL A 197 -2.79 8.98 2.94
C VAL A 197 -1.94 8.64 1.70
N LEU A 198 -1.52 7.39 1.55
CA LEU A 198 -0.69 6.98 0.41
C LEU A 198 -1.43 7.10 -0.92
N SER A 199 -2.72 6.78 -0.95
CA SER A 199 -3.53 6.90 -2.17
C SER A 199 -3.68 8.35 -2.60
N VAL A 200 -3.97 9.26 -1.66
CA VAL A 200 -4.05 10.70 -1.96
C VAL A 200 -2.70 11.24 -2.42
N ALA A 201 -1.61 10.89 -1.73
CA ALA A 201 -0.26 11.31 -2.10
C ALA A 201 0.14 10.80 -3.50
N PHE A 202 -0.11 9.51 -3.77
CA PHE A 202 0.18 8.89 -5.05
C PHE A 202 -0.66 9.51 -6.17
N THR A 203 -1.98 9.51 -6.06
CA THR A 203 -2.87 10.08 -7.09
C THR A 203 -2.57 11.55 -7.37
N TYR A 204 -2.30 12.36 -6.33
CA TYR A 204 -1.87 13.74 -6.49
C TYR A 204 -0.60 13.85 -7.33
N THR A 205 0.44 13.08 -7.03
CA THR A 205 1.70 13.15 -7.81
C THR A 205 1.53 12.64 -9.23
N GLN A 206 0.72 11.60 -9.43
CA GLN A 206 0.47 10.99 -10.73
C GLN A 206 -0.34 11.91 -11.66
N LEU A 207 -1.39 12.56 -11.13
CA LEU A 207 -2.21 13.51 -11.89
C LEU A 207 -1.43 14.78 -12.29
N ASN A 208 -0.45 15.19 -11.47
CA ASN A 208 0.40 16.36 -11.72
C ASN A 208 1.66 16.05 -12.54
N LEU A 209 1.82 14.84 -13.08
CA LEU A 209 2.89 14.55 -14.03
C LEU A 209 2.76 15.44 -15.27
N THR A 210 3.90 15.86 -15.83
CA THR A 210 3.95 16.56 -17.11
C THR A 210 3.49 15.65 -18.25
N SER A 211 2.96 16.23 -19.32
CA SER A 211 2.33 15.48 -20.41
C SER A 211 3.27 14.51 -21.13
N ASP A 212 4.58 14.77 -21.13
CA ASP A 212 5.62 13.89 -21.67
C ASP A 212 5.83 12.61 -20.83
N LEU A 213 5.51 12.65 -19.54
CA LEU A 213 5.59 11.50 -18.63
C LEU A 213 4.30 10.66 -18.61
N LYS A 214 3.18 11.20 -19.11
CA LYS A 214 1.89 10.50 -19.21
C LYS A 214 1.80 9.60 -20.45
N ASN A 215 2.74 8.66 -20.55
CA ASN A 215 2.85 7.70 -21.64
C ASN A 215 2.09 6.38 -21.33
N TYR A 216 2.36 5.30 -22.08
CA TYR A 216 1.71 4.00 -21.83
C TYR A 216 1.97 3.46 -20.42
N GLY A 217 3.17 3.69 -19.86
CA GLY A 217 3.51 3.24 -18.52
C GLY A 217 2.67 3.92 -17.44
N TYR A 218 2.36 5.20 -17.62
CA TYR A 218 1.39 5.91 -16.78
C TYR A 218 0.02 5.22 -16.79
N LEU A 219 -0.54 4.94 -17.97
CA LEU A 219 -1.82 4.23 -18.09
C LEU A 219 -1.79 2.84 -17.44
N ALA A 220 -0.75 2.04 -17.72
CA ALA A 220 -0.61 0.70 -17.15
C ALA A 220 -0.55 0.75 -15.61
N ASN A 221 0.18 1.73 -15.07
CA ASN A 221 0.25 1.97 -13.63
C ASN A 221 -1.09 2.45 -13.04
N SER A 222 -1.83 3.31 -13.74
CA SER A 222 -3.19 3.71 -13.32
C SER A 222 -4.13 2.52 -13.22
N ILE A 223 -4.09 1.59 -14.20
CA ILE A 223 -4.90 0.37 -14.17
C ILE A 223 -4.53 -0.48 -12.95
N ALA A 224 -3.23 -0.74 -12.74
CA ALA A 224 -2.75 -1.50 -11.58
C ALA A 224 -3.20 -0.88 -10.26
N PHE A 225 -3.06 0.44 -10.12
CA PHE A 225 -3.49 1.16 -8.92
C PHE A 225 -5.01 1.10 -8.71
N THR A 226 -5.80 1.20 -9.78
CA THR A 226 -7.26 1.01 -9.68
C THR A 226 -7.60 -0.38 -9.15
N VAL A 227 -6.96 -1.45 -9.64
CA VAL A 227 -7.20 -2.81 -9.11
C VAL A 227 -6.89 -2.88 -7.61
N VAL A 228 -5.72 -2.37 -7.20
CA VAL A 228 -5.31 -2.34 -5.78
C VAL A 228 -6.31 -1.55 -4.93
N SER A 229 -6.83 -0.43 -5.45
CA SER A 229 -7.80 0.42 -4.72
C SER A 229 -9.15 -0.25 -4.45
N LEU A 230 -9.47 -1.34 -5.16
CA LEU A 230 -10.71 -2.10 -4.97
C LEU A 230 -10.58 -3.22 -3.93
N VAL A 231 -9.37 -3.74 -3.70
CA VAL A 231 -9.15 -4.82 -2.73
C VAL A 231 -9.59 -4.49 -1.30
N PRO A 232 -9.35 -3.28 -0.76
CA PRO A 232 -9.81 -2.97 0.60
C PRO A 232 -11.33 -2.91 0.73
N TRP A 233 -12.07 -2.61 -0.36
CA TRP A 233 -13.53 -2.78 -0.37
C TRP A 233 -13.92 -4.26 -0.26
N ILE A 234 -13.24 -5.13 -1.01
CA ILE A 234 -13.50 -6.57 -0.98
C ILE A 234 -13.17 -7.13 0.41
N GLU A 235 -12.04 -6.71 1.00
CA GLU A 235 -11.63 -7.11 2.34
C GLU A 235 -12.61 -6.64 3.41
N SER A 236 -13.02 -5.36 3.38
CA SER A 236 -13.86 -4.80 4.42
C SER A 236 -15.33 -5.24 4.37
N THR A 237 -15.84 -5.64 3.19
CA THR A 237 -17.26 -6.01 3.01
C THR A 237 -17.48 -7.52 2.87
N ALA A 238 -16.43 -8.30 2.59
CA ALA A 238 -16.54 -9.73 2.32
C ALA A 238 -15.44 -10.54 3.02
N CYS A 239 -14.99 -10.10 4.21
CA CYS A 239 -13.96 -10.81 4.96
C CYS A 239 -14.34 -12.27 5.25
N GLN A 240 -15.42 -12.50 6.00
CA GLN A 240 -15.81 -13.85 6.42
C GLN A 240 -16.32 -14.70 5.25
N SER A 241 -17.05 -14.08 4.32
CA SER A 241 -17.71 -14.80 3.23
C SER A 241 -16.77 -15.21 2.09
N PHE A 242 -15.71 -14.44 1.84
CA PHE A 242 -14.83 -14.60 0.67
C PHE A 242 -13.35 -14.52 1.01
N VAL A 243 -12.87 -13.41 1.58
CA VAL A 243 -11.43 -13.11 1.68
C VAL A 243 -10.70 -14.05 2.64
N SER A 244 -11.33 -14.45 3.75
CA SER A 244 -10.78 -15.43 4.70
C SER A 244 -10.42 -16.76 4.03
N LYS A 245 -11.22 -17.22 3.05
CA LYS A 245 -10.99 -18.47 2.32
C LYS A 245 -9.82 -18.41 1.35
N LEU A 246 -9.36 -17.21 1.03
CA LEU A 246 -8.28 -16.93 0.09
C LEU A 246 -7.00 -16.44 0.79
N GLY A 247 -6.91 -16.59 2.11
CA GLY A 247 -5.73 -16.22 2.90
C GLY A 247 -5.92 -14.97 3.77
N GLY A 248 -7.13 -14.41 3.82
CA GLY A 248 -7.40 -13.20 4.61
C GLY A 248 -6.71 -11.98 4.00
N HIS A 249 -6.06 -11.19 4.85
CA HIS A 249 -5.32 -9.97 4.48
C HIS A 249 -4.26 -10.20 3.39
N LEU A 250 -3.76 -11.43 3.25
CA LEU A 250 -2.79 -11.83 2.23
C LEU A 250 -3.20 -11.40 0.81
N ILE A 251 -4.50 -11.42 0.47
CA ILE A 251 -4.96 -11.01 -0.87
C ILE A 251 -4.60 -9.56 -1.15
N TYR A 252 -4.79 -8.68 -0.18
CA TYR A 252 -4.46 -7.27 -0.30
C TYR A 252 -2.97 -7.12 -0.61
N ASP A 253 -2.13 -7.74 0.22
CA ASP A 253 -0.69 -7.58 0.10
C ASP A 253 -0.14 -8.16 -1.19
N VAL A 254 -0.60 -9.34 -1.61
CA VAL A 254 -0.20 -9.96 -2.89
C VAL A 254 -0.67 -9.13 -4.09
N SER A 255 -1.82 -8.47 -4.00
CA SER A 255 -2.37 -7.69 -5.12
C SER A 255 -1.47 -6.53 -5.54
N ILE A 256 -0.72 -5.94 -4.59
CA ILE A 256 0.16 -4.79 -4.82
C ILE A 256 1.34 -5.14 -5.74
N PRO A 257 2.29 -6.03 -5.34
CA PRO A 257 3.45 -6.36 -6.16
C PRO A 257 3.07 -7.09 -7.45
N VAL A 258 1.97 -7.86 -7.46
CA VAL A 258 1.49 -8.52 -8.67
C VAL A 258 0.98 -7.49 -9.69
N SER A 259 0.15 -6.54 -9.26
CA SER A 259 -0.39 -5.50 -10.15
C SER A 259 0.71 -4.56 -10.65
N LEU A 260 1.64 -4.16 -9.76
CA LEU A 260 2.78 -3.33 -10.12
C LEU A 260 3.78 -4.08 -11.03
N GLY A 261 4.06 -5.34 -10.75
CA GLY A 261 4.89 -6.18 -11.61
C GLY A 261 4.29 -6.36 -12.99
N ALA A 262 2.98 -6.59 -13.07
CA ALA A 262 2.25 -6.70 -14.34
C ALA A 262 2.30 -5.38 -15.13
N SER A 263 2.06 -4.23 -14.49
CA SER A 263 2.15 -2.93 -15.17
C SER A 263 3.57 -2.62 -15.65
N TYR A 264 4.59 -2.96 -14.85
CA TYR A 264 6.00 -2.80 -15.20
C TYR A 264 6.39 -3.64 -16.43
N VAL A 265 6.03 -4.93 -16.45
CA VAL A 265 6.32 -5.84 -17.57
C VAL A 265 5.54 -5.43 -18.83
N ALA A 266 4.27 -5.03 -18.69
CA ALA A 266 3.46 -4.54 -19.81
C ALA A 266 4.08 -3.29 -20.44
N SER A 267 4.54 -2.35 -19.60
CA SER A 267 5.23 -1.13 -20.04
C SER A 267 6.50 -1.46 -20.81
N TRP A 268 7.34 -2.33 -20.26
CA TRP A 268 8.57 -2.78 -20.91
C TRP A 268 8.31 -3.42 -22.27
N TYR A 269 7.30 -4.30 -22.35
CA TYR A 269 6.94 -4.97 -23.60
C TYR A 269 6.47 -3.99 -24.67
N HIS A 270 5.64 -3.01 -24.29
CA HIS A 270 5.15 -1.98 -25.20
C HIS A 270 6.31 -1.16 -25.81
N PHE A 271 7.18 -0.60 -24.97
CA PHE A 271 8.26 0.27 -25.45
C PHE A 271 9.34 -0.47 -26.24
N ASN A 272 9.68 -1.71 -25.87
CA ASN A 272 10.67 -2.49 -26.64
C ASN A 272 10.15 -2.95 -28.00
N LYS A 273 8.86 -3.28 -28.09
CA LYS A 273 8.25 -3.65 -29.38
C LYS A 273 8.22 -2.46 -30.35
N GLU A 274 7.83 -1.28 -29.86
CA GLU A 274 7.81 -0.06 -30.67
C GLU A 274 9.21 0.39 -31.09
N GLY A 275 10.18 0.38 -30.16
CA GLY A 275 11.57 0.73 -30.46
C GLY A 275 12.21 -0.16 -31.55
N ASN A 276 11.87 -1.45 -31.56
CA ASN A 276 12.32 -2.38 -32.60
C ASN A 276 11.62 -2.17 -33.95
N ALA A 277 10.39 -1.67 -33.97
CA ALA A 277 9.68 -1.34 -35.20
C ALA A 277 10.35 -0.15 -35.90
N THR A 278 10.67 0.91 -35.14
CA THR A 278 11.31 2.13 -35.68
C THR A 278 12.71 1.87 -36.23
N LYS A 279 13.48 0.95 -35.62
CA LYS A 279 14.81 0.55 -36.12
C LYS A 279 14.78 -0.26 -37.42
N LYS A 280 13.65 -0.88 -37.77
CA LYS A 280 13.51 -1.66 -39.03
C LYS A 280 13.14 -0.79 -40.24
N THR A 281 12.70 0.43 -40.00
CA THR A 281 12.27 1.38 -41.04
C THR A 281 13.33 2.42 -41.42
N LEU A 282 14.50 2.37 -40.78
CA LEU A 282 15.68 3.19 -41.06
C LEU A 282 16.76 2.32 -41.70
#